data_AF-A0A937XKQ6-F1
#
_entry.id   AF-A0A937XKQ6-F1
#
_cell.length_a   1.000
_cell.length_b   1.000
_cell.length_c   1.000
_cell.angle_alpha   90.00
_cell.angle_beta   90.00
_cell.angle_gamma   90.00
#
_symmetry.space_group_name_H-M   'P 1'
#
loop_
_entity.id
_entity.type
_entity.pdbx_description
1 polymer ?
#
loop_
_entity_poly.entity_id
_entity_poly.type
_entity_poly.pdbx_seq_one_letter_code
_entity_poly.pdbx_strand_id
1 'polypeptide(L)'
;MALLALCEEALAEVTAFERPADVVLSAFFRGHREAGPNDRALIAETVYAAVRRLRLLQAVAPKASARQTVLAVWSSLMGTNLRELEPLLRRGDREWLAGVKSAVHAAQPFGVQCDLPDWVIDALRLQFDDATLLMHARAFLDPAPLDLRVNLLKSPREAVLQ
;
A
#
# COMPACT_ATOMS: atom_id res chain seq x y z
N MET A 1 -8.81 15.90 8.81
CA MET A 1 -8.49 16.63 7.57
C MET A 1 -6.99 16.67 7.28
N ALA A 2 -6.12 16.97 8.26
CA ALA A 2 -4.66 16.96 8.06
C ALA A 2 -4.10 15.59 7.60
N LEU A 3 -4.57 14.48 8.18
CA LEU A 3 -4.01 13.15 7.87
C LEU A 3 -4.19 12.71 6.41
N LEU A 4 -5.36 12.95 5.81
CA LEU A 4 -5.60 12.62 4.40
C LEU A 4 -4.64 13.41 3.49
N ALA A 5 -4.39 14.68 3.79
CA ALA A 5 -3.46 15.50 3.03
C ALA A 5 -2.01 14.98 3.16
N LEU A 6 -1.60 14.57 4.36
CA LEU A 6 -0.27 13.95 4.56
C LEU A 6 -0.14 12.62 3.82
N CYS A 7 -1.18 11.78 3.79
CA CYS A 7 -1.18 10.56 2.99
C CYS A 7 -1.12 10.86 1.49
N GLU A 8 -1.83 11.88 1.02
CA GLU A 8 -1.80 12.33 -0.37
C GLU A 8 -0.40 12.78 -0.79
N GLU A 9 0.24 13.62 0.02
CA GLU A 9 1.60 14.13 -0.21
C GLU A 9 2.64 13.00 -0.19
N ALA A 10 2.64 12.17 0.86
CA ALA A 10 3.56 11.04 0.97
C ALA A 10 3.38 10.03 -0.17
N LEU A 11 2.14 9.74 -0.58
CA LEU A 11 1.87 8.84 -1.70
C LEU A 11 2.37 9.44 -3.02
N ALA A 12 2.15 10.74 -3.25
CA ALA A 12 2.64 11.42 -4.45
C ALA A 12 4.17 11.38 -4.54
N GLU A 13 4.89 11.61 -3.44
CA GLU A 13 6.35 11.52 -3.41
C GLU A 13 6.85 10.09 -3.66
N VAL A 14 6.23 9.08 -3.04
CA VAL A 14 6.65 7.67 -3.22
C VAL A 14 6.37 7.17 -4.63
N THR A 15 5.24 7.57 -5.22
CA THR A 15 4.85 7.14 -6.58
C THR A 15 5.59 7.87 -7.70
N ALA A 16 6.46 8.83 -7.38
CA ALA A 16 7.44 9.37 -8.32
C ALA A 16 8.58 8.38 -8.62
N PHE A 17 8.77 7.34 -7.79
CA PHE A 17 9.78 6.29 -7.97
C PHE A 17 11.23 6.78 -8.10
N GLU A 18 11.57 7.94 -7.53
CA GLU A 18 12.93 8.47 -7.55
C GLU A 18 13.88 7.75 -6.57
N ARG A 19 13.32 7.22 -5.46
CA ARG A 19 14.05 6.57 -4.36
C ARG A 19 13.20 5.45 -3.76
N PRO A 20 13.80 4.51 -3.00
CA PRO A 20 13.07 3.52 -2.24
C PRO A 20 12.02 4.14 -1.30
N ALA A 21 10.85 3.52 -1.20
CA ALA A 21 9.70 4.07 -0.47
C ALA A 21 9.98 4.31 1.03
N ASP A 22 10.78 3.45 1.66
CA ASP A 22 11.22 3.59 3.05
C ASP A 22 12.11 4.83 3.27
N VAL A 23 13.00 5.12 2.33
CA VAL A 23 13.86 6.31 2.35
C VAL A 23 13.03 7.58 2.19
N VAL A 24 12.05 7.57 1.28
CA VAL A 24 11.12 8.69 1.06
C VAL A 24 10.29 8.92 2.32
N LEU A 25 9.64 7.89 2.87
CA LEU A 25 8.84 8.00 4.10
C LEU A 25 9.66 8.47 5.31
N SER A 26 10.89 7.99 5.46
CA SER A 26 11.80 8.44 6.51
C SER A 26 12.15 9.92 6.38
N ALA A 27 12.40 10.41 5.16
CA ALA A 27 12.61 11.83 4.90
C ALA A 27 11.34 12.66 5.16
N PHE A 28 10.20 12.19 4.67
CA PHE A 28 8.88 12.80 4.86
C PHE A 28 8.59 13.00 6.36
N PHE A 29 8.72 11.96 7.19
CA PHE A 29 8.45 12.06 8.63
C PHE A 29 9.44 12.94 9.41
N ARG A 30 10.62 13.26 8.85
CA ARG A 30 11.53 14.27 9.44
C ARG A 30 11.07 15.69 9.15
N GLY A 31 10.43 15.92 8.00
CA GLY A 31 9.80 17.18 7.62
C GLY A 31 8.48 17.44 8.34
N HIS A 32 7.70 16.37 8.59
CA HIS A 32 6.38 16.43 9.24
C HIS A 32 6.44 15.97 10.70
N ARG A 33 6.95 16.82 11.58
CA ARG A 33 7.09 16.51 13.03
C ARG A 33 5.75 16.51 13.77
N GLU A 34 4.75 17.18 13.22
CA GLU A 34 3.37 17.22 13.71
C GLU A 34 2.66 15.86 13.61
N ALA A 35 3.12 14.96 12.71
CA ALA A 35 2.58 13.61 12.61
C ALA A 35 3.04 12.77 13.81
N GLY A 36 2.10 12.41 14.68
CA GLY A 36 2.36 11.56 15.84
C GLY A 36 2.63 10.09 15.44
N PRO A 37 3.00 9.22 16.39
CA PRO A 37 3.30 7.81 16.10
C PRO A 37 2.17 7.07 15.35
N ASN A 38 0.91 7.30 15.74
CA ASN A 38 -0.25 6.68 15.10
C ASN A 38 -0.48 7.21 13.68
N ASP A 39 -0.30 8.52 13.46
CA ASP A 39 -0.42 9.13 12.14
C ASP A 39 0.66 8.57 11.20
N ARG A 40 1.91 8.47 11.69
CA ARG A 40 3.02 7.90 10.93
C ARG A 40 2.76 6.45 10.54
N ALA A 41 2.24 5.65 11.48
CA ALA A 41 1.86 4.26 11.21
C ALA A 41 0.80 4.18 10.11
N LEU A 42 -0.27 4.97 10.21
CA LEU A 42 -1.35 4.97 9.23
C LEU A 42 -0.90 5.51 7.87
N ILE A 43 -0.06 6.55 7.83
CA ILE A 43 0.53 7.07 6.57
C ILE A 43 1.36 5.98 5.90
N ALA A 44 2.27 5.34 6.64
CA ALA A 44 3.10 4.28 6.11
C ALA A 44 2.28 3.09 5.61
N GLU A 45 1.29 2.64 6.40
CA GLU A 45 0.40 1.54 6.03
C GLU A 45 -0.39 1.87 4.76
N THR A 46 -0.92 3.08 4.66
CA THR A 46 -1.64 3.58 3.48
C THR A 46 -0.76 3.55 2.23
N VAL A 47 0.45 4.11 2.33
CA VAL A 47 1.40 4.18 1.22
C VAL A 47 1.86 2.79 0.80
N TYR A 48 2.21 1.92 1.75
CA TYR A 48 2.63 0.56 1.42
C TYR A 48 1.49 -0.29 0.85
N ALA A 49 0.26 -0.14 1.33
CA ALA A 49 -0.90 -0.79 0.74
C ALA A 49 -1.15 -0.31 -0.70
N ALA A 50 -0.98 0.99 -0.96
CA ALA A 50 -1.11 1.57 -2.30
C ALA A 50 -0.06 0.99 -3.26
N VAL A 51 1.23 1.02 -2.90
CA VAL A 51 2.29 0.56 -3.81
C VAL A 51 2.28 -0.96 -4.02
N ARG A 52 1.90 -1.74 -2.99
CA ARG A 52 1.74 -3.21 -3.11
C ARG A 52 0.62 -3.58 -4.08
N ARG A 53 -0.43 -2.75 -4.20
CA ARG A 53 -1.58 -2.98 -5.08
C ARG A 53 -1.67 -1.95 -6.22
N LEU A 54 -0.54 -1.37 -6.64
CA LEU A 54 -0.55 -0.22 -7.53
C LEU A 54 -1.11 -0.57 -8.91
N ARG A 55 -0.80 -1.76 -9.44
CA ARG A 55 -1.28 -2.18 -10.76
C ARG A 55 -2.78 -2.42 -10.74
N LEU A 56 -3.31 -3.01 -9.66
CA LEU A 56 -4.75 -3.10 -9.42
C LEU A 56 -5.40 -1.72 -9.37
N LEU A 57 -4.87 -0.80 -8.55
CA LEU A 57 -5.43 0.55 -8.39
C LEU A 57 -5.43 1.33 -9.72
N GLN A 58 -4.37 1.21 -10.52
CA GLN A 58 -4.30 1.78 -11.87
C GLN A 58 -5.29 1.13 -12.84
N ALA A 59 -5.55 -0.17 -12.73
CA ALA A 59 -6.50 -0.87 -13.58
C ALA A 59 -7.96 -0.46 -13.28
N VAL A 60 -8.33 -0.36 -12.00
CA VAL A 60 -9.71 -0.04 -11.59
C VAL A 60 -9.98 1.46 -11.54
N ALA A 61 -8.95 2.29 -11.41
CA ALA A 61 -9.06 3.73 -11.25
C ALA A 61 -7.92 4.49 -11.97
N PRO A 62 -7.79 4.37 -13.31
CA PRO A 62 -6.64 4.87 -14.07
C PRO A 62 -6.41 6.38 -14.02
N LYS A 63 -7.44 7.16 -13.65
CA LYS A 63 -7.39 8.63 -13.56
C LYS A 63 -7.51 9.15 -12.13
N ALA A 64 -7.34 8.27 -11.14
CA ALA A 64 -7.41 8.67 -9.75
C ALA A 64 -6.28 9.66 -9.40
N SER A 65 -6.63 10.76 -8.74
CA SER A 65 -5.63 11.58 -8.06
C SER A 65 -5.04 10.86 -6.86
N ALA A 66 -3.91 11.33 -6.33
CA ALA A 66 -3.32 10.77 -5.09
C ALA A 66 -4.34 10.72 -3.94
N ARG A 67 -5.16 11.78 -3.77
CA ARG A 67 -6.28 11.78 -2.81
C ARG A 67 -7.27 10.66 -3.05
N GLN A 68 -7.71 10.48 -4.30
CA GLN A 68 -8.66 9.42 -4.66
C GLN A 68 -8.06 8.04 -4.42
N THR A 69 -6.78 7.85 -4.74
CA THR A 69 -6.05 6.61 -4.46
C THR A 69 -6.02 6.32 -2.96
N VAL A 70 -5.72 7.30 -2.10
CA VAL A 70 -5.76 7.11 -0.63
C VAL A 70 -7.17 6.67 -0.17
N LEU A 71 -8.23 7.33 -0.65
CA LEU A 71 -9.60 6.94 -0.31
C LEU A 71 -9.96 5.52 -0.79
N ALA A 72 -9.49 5.14 -1.99
CA ALA A 72 -9.67 3.79 -2.52
C ALA A 72 -8.93 2.74 -1.69
N VAL A 73 -7.70 3.02 -1.25
CA VAL A 73 -6.92 2.16 -0.36
C VAL A 73 -7.66 1.95 0.95
N TRP A 74 -8.09 3.03 1.61
CA TRP A 74 -8.81 2.94 2.88
C TRP A 74 -10.11 2.14 2.73
N SER A 75 -10.92 2.44 1.72
CA SER A 75 -12.22 1.77 1.51
C SER A 75 -12.11 0.30 1.06
N SER A 76 -11.17 0.00 0.16
CA SER A 76 -11.16 -1.26 -0.61
C SER A 76 -10.04 -2.22 -0.21
N LEU A 77 -8.93 -1.73 0.37
CA LEU A 77 -7.80 -2.55 0.78
C LEU A 77 -7.70 -2.67 2.30
N MET A 78 -7.94 -1.57 3.03
CA MET A 78 -7.90 -1.55 4.50
C MET A 78 -9.27 -1.77 5.15
N GLY A 79 -10.34 -1.76 4.36
CA GLY A 79 -11.69 -2.07 4.84
C GLY A 79 -12.33 -1.00 5.71
N THR A 80 -11.85 0.25 5.68
CA THR A 80 -12.44 1.38 6.40
C THR A 80 -13.91 1.57 6.03
N ASN A 81 -14.75 1.81 7.03
CA ASN A 81 -16.18 1.99 6.83
C ASN A 81 -16.48 3.26 6.03
N LEU A 82 -17.41 3.20 5.07
CA LEU A 82 -17.84 4.37 4.30
C LEU A 82 -18.32 5.52 5.19
N ARG A 83 -18.95 5.23 6.34
CA ARG A 83 -19.40 6.25 7.30
C ARG A 83 -18.23 7.02 7.92
N GLU A 84 -17.09 6.36 8.13
CA GLU A 84 -15.87 7.00 8.65
C GLU A 84 -15.21 7.88 7.59
N LEU A 85 -15.36 7.51 6.32
CA LEU A 85 -14.84 8.29 5.19
C LEU A 85 -15.74 9.47 4.81
N GLU A 86 -17.03 9.43 5.16
CA GLU A 86 -18.05 10.40 4.77
C GLU A 86 -17.64 11.87 5.00
N PRO A 87 -17.02 12.26 6.13
CA PRO A 87 -16.55 13.64 6.35
C PRO A 87 -15.42 14.08 5.40
N LEU A 88 -14.75 13.13 4.76
CA LEU A 88 -13.63 13.39 3.86
C LEU A 88 -14.06 13.46 2.40
N LEU A 89 -15.26 12.97 2.04
CA LEU A 89 -15.72 12.82 0.66
C LEU A 89 -16.11 14.16 0.03
N ARG A 90 -15.74 14.33 -1.24
CA ARG A 90 -16.22 15.41 -2.12
C ARG A 90 -17.42 14.92 -2.95
N ARG A 91 -18.10 15.84 -3.61
CA ARG A 91 -19.21 15.51 -4.53
C ARG A 91 -18.73 14.49 -5.57
N GLY A 92 -19.45 13.37 -5.70
CA GLY A 92 -19.12 12.27 -6.62
C GLY A 92 -18.17 11.20 -6.06
N ASP A 93 -17.43 11.47 -4.97
CA ASP A 93 -16.49 10.49 -4.40
C ASP A 93 -17.21 9.23 -3.91
N ARG A 94 -18.44 9.36 -3.40
CA ARG A 94 -19.21 8.22 -2.86
C ARG A 94 -19.52 7.17 -3.93
N GLU A 95 -20.09 7.62 -5.05
CA GLU A 95 -20.44 6.74 -6.18
C GLU A 95 -19.19 6.15 -6.82
N TRP A 96 -18.15 6.99 -6.97
CA TRP A 96 -16.86 6.57 -7.48
C TRP A 96 -16.22 5.48 -6.59
N LEU A 97 -16.20 5.66 -5.26
CA LEU A 97 -15.67 4.68 -4.31
C LEU A 97 -16.44 3.36 -4.33
N ALA A 98 -17.76 3.41 -4.49
CA ALA A 98 -18.57 2.20 -4.63
C ALA A 98 -18.19 1.41 -5.89
N GLY A 99 -17.99 2.11 -7.01
CA GLY A 99 -17.52 1.52 -8.26
C GLY A 99 -16.13 0.90 -8.13
N VAL A 100 -15.18 1.62 -7.53
CA VAL A 100 -13.82 1.13 -7.28
C VAL A 100 -13.83 -0.10 -6.38
N LYS A 101 -14.58 -0.07 -5.27
CA LYS A 101 -14.67 -1.19 -4.33
C LYS A 101 -15.24 -2.44 -5.01
N SER A 102 -16.26 -2.27 -5.85
CA SER A 102 -16.81 -3.38 -6.64
C SER A 102 -15.78 -3.92 -7.64
N ALA A 103 -15.04 -3.06 -8.33
CA ALA A 103 -14.06 -3.45 -9.32
C ALA A 103 -12.83 -4.15 -8.71
N VAL A 104 -12.37 -3.72 -7.53
CA VAL A 104 -11.26 -4.36 -6.79
C VAL A 104 -11.54 -5.83 -6.49
N HIS A 105 -12.78 -6.18 -6.18
CA HIS A 105 -13.19 -7.56 -5.87
C HIS A 105 -13.66 -8.36 -7.10
N ALA A 106 -13.71 -7.75 -8.29
CA ALA A 106 -14.04 -8.45 -9.52
C ALA A 106 -12.89 -9.32 -10.01
N ALA A 107 -13.18 -10.26 -10.92
CA ALA A 107 -12.13 -11.04 -11.57
C ALA A 107 -11.19 -10.13 -12.37
N GLN A 108 -9.90 -10.24 -12.11
CA GLN A 108 -8.87 -9.41 -12.74
C GLN A 108 -8.04 -10.21 -13.76
N PRO A 109 -7.47 -9.57 -14.79
CA PRO A 109 -6.47 -10.21 -15.65
C PRO A 109 -5.28 -10.72 -14.84
N PHE A 110 -4.62 -11.78 -15.31
CA PHE A 110 -3.51 -12.43 -14.60
C PHE A 110 -2.42 -11.45 -14.11
N GLY A 111 -1.99 -10.53 -14.97
CA GLY A 111 -0.97 -9.54 -14.60
C GLY A 111 -1.42 -8.61 -13.47
N VAL A 112 -2.70 -8.24 -13.44
CA VAL A 112 -3.29 -7.42 -12.36
C VAL A 112 -3.44 -8.24 -11.08
N GLN A 113 -3.78 -9.53 -11.17
CA GLN A 113 -3.81 -10.41 -10.00
C GLN A 113 -2.43 -10.59 -9.36
N CYS A 114 -1.36 -10.58 -10.16
CA CYS A 114 0.01 -10.67 -9.65
C CYS A 114 0.50 -9.35 -9.04
N ASP A 115 -0.02 -8.20 -9.50
CA ASP A 115 0.41 -6.86 -9.06
C ASP A 115 1.94 -6.63 -9.22
N LEU A 116 2.56 -7.30 -10.19
CA LEU A 116 3.97 -7.18 -10.57
C LEU A 116 4.13 -6.51 -11.94
N PRO A 117 5.28 -5.88 -12.26
CA PRO A 117 5.60 -5.45 -13.62
C PRO A 117 5.65 -6.63 -14.61
N ASP A 118 5.30 -6.39 -15.87
CA ASP A 118 5.23 -7.46 -16.88
C ASP A 118 6.57 -8.18 -17.07
N TRP A 119 7.68 -7.45 -17.10
CA TRP A 119 9.01 -8.05 -17.22
C TRP A 119 9.36 -9.01 -16.06
N VAL A 120 8.83 -8.76 -14.86
CA VAL A 120 9.02 -9.66 -13.70
C VAL A 120 8.20 -10.92 -13.90
N ILE A 121 6.95 -10.77 -14.34
CA ILE A 121 6.07 -11.91 -14.62
C ILE A 121 6.69 -12.80 -15.70
N ASP A 122 7.16 -12.20 -16.79
CA ASP A 122 7.79 -12.94 -17.89
C ASP A 122 9.06 -13.67 -17.43
N ALA A 123 9.89 -13.04 -16.59
CA ALA A 123 11.06 -13.70 -16.02
C ALA A 123 10.71 -14.85 -15.06
N LEU A 124 9.66 -14.70 -14.25
CA LEU A 124 9.20 -15.74 -13.32
C LEU A 124 8.54 -16.91 -14.05
N ARG A 125 7.87 -16.66 -15.19
CA ARG A 125 7.28 -17.71 -16.05
C ARG A 125 8.30 -18.65 -16.68
N LEU A 126 9.58 -18.27 -16.71
CA LEU A 126 10.66 -19.18 -17.11
C LEU A 126 10.93 -20.29 -16.07
N GLN A 127 10.47 -20.10 -14.83
CA GLN A 127 10.77 -20.98 -13.70
C GLN A 127 9.52 -21.59 -13.06
N PHE A 128 8.38 -20.90 -13.14
CA PHE A 128 7.14 -21.28 -12.48
C PHE A 128 5.99 -21.34 -13.48
N ASP A 129 5.05 -22.27 -13.26
CA ASP A 129 3.75 -22.20 -13.92
C ASP A 129 2.90 -21.05 -13.36
N ASP A 130 1.82 -20.70 -14.07
CA ASP A 130 0.97 -19.56 -13.69
C ASP A 130 0.34 -19.73 -12.29
N ALA A 131 0.07 -20.96 -11.86
CA ALA A 131 -0.51 -21.23 -10.54
C ALA A 131 0.50 -20.95 -9.40
N THR A 132 1.73 -21.44 -9.55
CA THR A 132 2.83 -21.25 -8.58
C THR A 132 3.29 -19.80 -8.56
N LEU A 133 3.40 -19.16 -9.73
CA LEU A 133 3.72 -17.73 -9.84
C LEU A 133 2.68 -16.90 -9.09
N LEU A 134 1.38 -17.13 -9.35
CA LEU A 134 0.32 -16.39 -8.70
C LEU A 134 0.31 -16.58 -7.17
N MET A 135 0.63 -17.79 -6.68
CA MET A 135 0.81 -18.04 -5.25
C MET A 135 1.94 -17.18 -4.66
N HIS A 136 3.11 -17.14 -5.30
CA HIS A 136 4.24 -16.32 -4.85
C HIS A 136 3.92 -14.83 -4.93
N ALA A 137 3.31 -14.38 -6.02
CA ALA A 137 2.92 -12.98 -6.20
C ALA A 137 1.98 -12.52 -5.08
N ARG A 138 0.98 -13.35 -4.73
CA ARG A 138 0.05 -13.06 -3.62
C ARG A 138 0.77 -12.89 -2.28
N ALA A 139 1.78 -13.72 -1.99
CA ALA A 139 2.55 -13.59 -0.76
C ALA A 139 3.32 -12.25 -0.64
N PHE A 140 3.70 -11.63 -1.76
CA PHE A 140 4.33 -10.30 -1.76
C PHE A 140 3.34 -9.15 -1.50
N LEU A 141 2.03 -9.40 -1.58
CA LEU A 141 0.99 -8.39 -1.32
C LEU A 141 0.70 -8.23 0.17
N ASP A 142 1.07 -9.23 0.97
CA ASP A 142 0.88 -9.22 2.42
C ASP A 142 1.89 -8.28 3.10
N PRO A 143 1.51 -7.60 4.20
CA PRO A 143 2.45 -6.83 5.00
C PRO A 143 3.59 -7.71 5.53
N ALA A 144 4.83 -7.27 5.35
CA ALA A 144 5.99 -7.99 5.87
C ALA A 144 6.03 -7.95 7.42
N PRO A 145 6.33 -9.07 8.09
CA PRO A 145 6.54 -9.08 9.54
C PRO A 145 7.82 -8.33 9.93
N LEU A 146 7.91 -7.91 11.19
CA LEU A 146 9.13 -7.32 11.75
C LEU A 146 10.09 -8.42 12.20
N ASP A 147 11.15 -8.63 11.42
CA ASP A 147 12.23 -9.54 11.77
C ASP A 147 13.37 -8.80 12.49
N LEU A 148 13.68 -9.20 13.71
CA LEU A 148 14.76 -8.63 14.52
C LEU A 148 15.88 -9.65 14.73
N ARG A 149 17.13 -9.19 14.63
CA ARG A 149 18.32 -9.99 14.96
C ARG A 149 18.95 -9.50 16.26
N VAL A 150 18.97 -10.36 17.27
CA VAL A 150 19.62 -10.08 18.56
C VAL A 150 21.15 -10.08 18.41
N ASN A 151 21.81 -9.05 18.93
CA ASN A 151 23.27 -9.02 19.03
C ASN A 151 23.73 -9.84 20.25
N LEU A 152 24.14 -11.08 20.00
CA LEU A 152 24.56 -12.04 21.04
C LEU A 152 25.81 -11.61 21.83
N LEU A 153 26.61 -10.66 21.34
CA LEU A 153 27.72 -10.09 22.10
C LEU A 153 27.26 -9.21 23.26
N LYS A 154 26.02 -8.71 23.20
CA LYS A 154 25.45 -7.80 24.21
C LYS A 154 24.41 -8.46 25.10
N SER A 155 23.61 -9.38 24.56
CA SER A 155 22.53 -10.05 25.30
C SER A 155 22.11 -11.35 24.61
N PRO A 156 21.72 -12.40 25.36
CA PRO A 156 21.03 -13.56 24.79
C PRO A 156 19.62 -13.19 24.30
N ARG A 157 19.05 -14.02 23.43
CA ARG A 157 17.73 -13.80 22.81
C ARG A 157 16.62 -13.76 23.86
N GLU A 158 16.67 -14.68 24.81
CA GLU A 158 15.67 -14.86 25.86
C GLU A 158 15.51 -13.60 26.71
N ALA A 159 16.60 -12.88 26.96
CA ALA A 159 16.58 -11.63 27.72
C ALA A 159 16.04 -10.42 26.93
N VAL A 160 16.05 -10.47 25.58
CA VAL A 160 15.48 -9.40 24.72
C VAL A 160 13.98 -9.60 24.47
N LEU A 161 13.47 -10.82 24.65
CA LEU A 161 12.06 -11.16 24.45
C LEU A 161 11.18 -10.89 25.68
N GLN A 162 11.77 -10.53 26.82
CA GLN A 162 11.07 -10.14 28.05
C GLN A 162 10.76 -8.65 28.05
#